data_AF-A0A2T2NUF8-F1
#
_entry.id   AF-A0A2T2NUF8-F1
#
_cell.length_a   1.000
_cell.length_b   1.000
_cell.length_c   1.000
_cell.angle_alpha   90.00
_cell.angle_beta   90.00
_cell.angle_gamma   90.00
#
_symmetry.space_group_name_H-M   'P 1'
#
loop_
_entity.id
_entity.type
_entity.pdbx_description
1 polymer ?
#
loop_
_entity_poly.entity_id
_entity_poly.type
_entity_poly.pdbx_seq_one_letter_code
_entity_poly.pdbx_strand_id
1 'polypeptide(L)' 'MRSLAIIVSLISLAVASPTLKLEERQVKYCLAICYPFEPTCPDTWWAEKQEPCWTCCNEREEIPRSQPA' A
#
# COMPACT_ATOMS: atom_id res chain seq x y z
N MET A 1 -31.60 -39.18 36.71
CA MET A 1 -30.56 -39.28 35.67
C MET A 1 -29.93 -37.91 35.47
N ARG A 2 -28.79 -37.64 36.13
CA ARG A 2 -27.99 -36.42 35.95
C ARG A 2 -26.71 -36.82 35.24
N SER A 3 -26.75 -36.86 33.92
CA SER A 3 -25.56 -37.14 33.11
C SER A 3 -24.72 -35.87 33.06
N LEU A 4 -23.69 -35.80 33.92
CA LEU A 4 -22.65 -34.78 33.82
C LEU A 4 -21.76 -35.15 32.62
N ALA A 5 -22.05 -34.56 31.45
CA ALA A 5 -21.17 -34.62 30.30
C ALA A 5 -19.98 -33.69 30.55
N ILE A 6 -18.89 -34.28 31.04
CA ILE A 6 -17.56 -33.67 31.08
C ILE A 6 -16.92 -33.91 29.70
N ILE A 7 -15.92 -33.09 29.34
CA ILE A 7 -14.92 -33.29 28.28
C ILE A 7 -15.49 -33.05 26.86
N VAL A 8 -15.07 -32.09 26.03
CA VAL A 8 -13.72 -31.72 25.59
C VAL A 8 -13.76 -30.25 25.13
N SER A 9 -13.20 -29.32 25.90
CA SER A 9 -12.93 -27.95 25.44
C SER A 9 -11.43 -27.74 25.20
N LEU A 10 -10.80 -28.73 24.58
CA LEU A 10 -9.45 -28.63 24.02
C LEU A 10 -9.60 -28.36 22.52
N ILE A 11 -8.68 -27.60 21.95
CA ILE A 11 -8.64 -27.11 20.56
C ILE A 11 -9.31 -25.75 20.38
N SER A 12 -8.58 -24.69 20.72
CA SER A 12 -8.45 -23.52 19.83
C SER A 12 -7.21 -22.72 20.22
N LEU A 13 -6.02 -23.33 20.12
CA LEU A 13 -4.81 -22.53 19.92
C LEU A 13 -4.74 -22.18 18.44
N ALA A 14 -5.50 -21.16 18.05
CA ALA A 14 -5.22 -20.46 16.81
C ALA A 14 -3.91 -19.70 17.02
N VAL A 15 -2.79 -20.27 16.58
CA VAL A 15 -1.55 -19.52 16.40
C VAL A 15 -1.77 -18.53 15.27
N ALA A 16 -2.23 -17.33 15.63
CA ALA A 16 -2.26 -16.20 14.72
C ALA A 16 -0.80 -15.77 14.50
N SER A 17 -0.16 -16.31 13.45
CA SER A 17 1.11 -15.77 12.98
C SER A 17 0.83 -14.37 12.40
N PRO A 18 1.45 -13.30 12.92
CA PRO A 18 1.38 -12.00 12.25
C PRO A 18 2.17 -12.11 10.95
N THR A 19 1.49 -12.18 9.81
CA THR A 19 2.10 -11.81 8.53
C THR A 19 2.51 -10.35 8.65
N LEU A 20 3.82 -10.08 8.76
CA LEU A 20 4.36 -8.77 8.48
C LEU A 20 4.05 -8.47 7.02
N LYS A 21 2.92 -7.81 6.80
CA LYS A 21 2.57 -7.24 5.52
C LYS A 21 3.59 -6.14 5.29
N LEU A 22 4.63 -6.44 4.51
CA LEU A 22 5.48 -5.41 3.94
C LEU A 22 4.55 -4.61 3.04
N GLU A 23 3.96 -3.56 3.57
CA GLU A 23 3.12 -2.67 2.80
C GLU A 23 4.07 -1.96 1.84
N GLU A 24 4.14 -2.47 0.61
CA GLU A 24 4.87 -1.82 -0.47
C GLU A 24 4.30 -0.40 -0.60
N ARG A 25 5.03 0.56 -0.04
CA ARG A 25 4.64 1.95 -0.08
C ARG A 25 4.97 2.44 -1.49
N GLN A 26 4.01 2.30 -2.39
CA GLN A 26 4.03 2.98 -3.69
C GLN A 26 4.01 4.48 -3.40
N VAL A 27 5.06 5.20 -3.82
CA VAL A 27 5.11 6.66 -3.68
C VAL A 27 4.93 7.29 -5.03
N LYS A 28 4.02 8.27 -5.03
CA LYS A 28 3.66 9.05 -6.20
C LYS A 28 4.48 10.33 -6.25
N TYR A 29 5.13 10.56 -7.38
CA TYR A 29 5.94 11.73 -7.67
C TYR A 29 5.31 12.49 -8.83
N CYS A 30 5.17 13.81 -8.71
CA CYS A 30 4.65 14.65 -9.77
C CYS A 30 5.65 15.74 -10.14
N LEU A 31 5.64 16.16 -11.41
CA LEU A 31 6.41 17.32 -11.83
C LEU A 31 5.87 18.57 -11.15
N ALA A 32 6.76 19.48 -10.74
CA ALA A 32 6.40 20.79 -10.21
C ALA A 32 6.10 21.79 -11.35
N ILE A 33 5.24 21.38 -12.28
CA ILE A 33 4.84 22.17 -13.46
C ILE A 33 3.32 22.21 -13.51
N CYS A 34 2.78 23.38 -13.87
CA CYS A 34 1.35 23.63 -13.98
C CYS A 34 0.99 23.83 -15.46
N TYR A 35 0.46 22.80 -16.09
CA TYR A 35 0.02 22.84 -17.50
C TYR A 35 -1.43 23.32 -17.60
N PRO A 36 -1.75 24.29 -18.47
CA PRO A 36 -3.12 24.80 -18.61
C PRO A 36 -4.08 23.77 -19.23
N PHE A 37 -3.56 22.77 -19.95
CA PHE A 37 -4.31 21.70 -20.59
C PHE A 37 -3.63 20.36 -20.30
N GLU A 38 -4.34 19.24 -20.52
CA GLU A 38 -3.81 17.89 -20.31
C GLU A 38 -2.56 17.63 -21.19
N PRO A 39 -1.38 17.39 -20.59
CA PRO A 39 -0.14 17.21 -21.34
C PRO A 39 0.05 15.76 -21.82
N THR A 40 0.82 15.57 -22.89
CA THR A 40 1.45 14.28 -23.17
C THR A 40 2.65 14.10 -22.24
N CYS A 41 2.63 13.06 -21.41
CA CYS A 41 3.69 12.80 -20.44
C CYS A 41 4.78 11.86 -20.99
N PRO A 42 5.99 11.87 -20.41
CA PRO A 42 7.04 10.91 -20.73
C PRO A 42 6.62 9.45 -20.45
N ASP A 43 7.36 8.49 -20.99
CA ASP A 43 7.08 7.06 -20.81
C ASP A 43 6.94 6.69 -19.32
N THR A 44 5.92 5.90 -18.99
CA THR A 44 5.51 5.48 -17.62
C THR A 44 4.91 6.57 -16.73
N TRP A 45 4.85 7.82 -17.18
CA TRP A 45 4.15 8.90 -16.48
C TRP A 45 2.71 9.05 -17.01
N TRP A 46 1.79 9.51 -16.17
CA TRP A 46 0.43 9.85 -16.59
C TRP A 46 0.12 11.32 -16.30
N ALA A 47 -0.78 11.90 -17.10
CA ALA A 47 -1.31 13.23 -16.85
C ALA A 47 -2.34 13.18 -15.72
N GLU A 48 -2.25 14.12 -14.79
CA GLU A 48 -3.14 14.23 -13.66
C GLU A 48 -3.58 15.67 -13.44
N LYS A 49 -4.88 15.84 -13.21
CA LYS A 49 -5.46 17.15 -12.90
C LYS A 49 -5.25 17.48 -11.42
N GLN A 50 -4.48 18.52 -11.16
CA GLN A 50 -4.34 19.18 -9.87
C GLN A 50 -4.88 20.60 -10.01
N GLU A 51 -6.14 20.81 -9.64
CA GLU A 51 -6.83 22.09 -9.82
C GLU A 51 -5.95 23.27 -9.35
N PRO A 52 -5.72 24.29 -10.20
CA PRO A 52 -6.43 24.61 -11.44
C PRO A 52 -5.81 24.03 -12.74
N CYS A 53 -4.78 23.18 -12.66
CA CYS A 53 -3.99 22.77 -13.81
C CYS A 53 -3.73 21.27 -13.89
N TRP A 54 -2.95 20.86 -14.90
CA TRP A 54 -2.50 19.50 -15.08
C TRP A 54 -1.01 19.38 -14.78
N THR A 55 -0.58 18.19 -14.37
CA THR A 55 0.83 17.83 -14.21
C THR A 55 1.05 16.39 -14.69
N CYS A 56 2.31 16.00 -14.86
CA CYS A 56 2.66 14.59 -15.06
C CYS A 56 3.08 13.99 -13.73
N CYS A 57 2.54 12.81 -13.41
CA CYS A 57 2.89 12.03 -12.23
C CYS A 57 3.42 10.65 -12.61
N ASN A 58 4.12 10.00 -11.68
CA ASN A 58 4.71 8.67 -11.80
C ASN A 58 4.67 7.97 -10.43
N GLU A 59 4.60 6.64 -10.40
CA GLU A 59 4.73 5.83 -9.19
C GLU A 59 6.09 5.15 -9.21
N ARG A 60 6.85 5.24 -8.11
CA ARG A 60 8.03 4.41 -7.93
C ARG A 60 7.88 3.58 -6.67
N GLU A 61 8.38 2.36 -6.75
CA GLU A 61 8.62 1.53 -5.59
C GLU A 61 9.72 2.17 -4.75
N GLU A 62 9.36 2.64 -3.55
CA GLU A 62 10.35 2.98 -2.55
C GLU A 62 10.91 1.66 -1.99
N ILE A 63 12.11 1.27 -2.43
CA ILE A 63 12.86 0.21 -1.75
C ILE A 63 13.12 0.74 -0.33
N PRO A 64 12.59 0.10 0.73
CA PRO A 64 12.79 0.55 2.09
C PRO A 64 14.28 0.62 2.35
N ARG A 65 14.75 1.83 2.64
CA ARG A 65 16.16 2.08 2.91
C ARG A 65 16.47 1.53 4.31
N SER A 66 16.61 0.21 4.44
CA SER A 66 17.26 -0.39 5.61
C SER A 66 18.74 -0.04 5.55
N GLN A 67 19.07 1.21 5.86
CA GLN A 67 20.42 1.71 6.04
C GLN A 67 20.80 1.55 7.51
N PRO A 68 21.68 0.59 7.83
CA PRO A 68 22.83 0.85 8.67
C PRO A 68 24.06 0.99 7.76
N ALA A 69 24.85 2.05 8.00
CA ALA A 69 26.26 2.07 7.63
C ALA A 69 27.06 1.30 8.68
#